data_AF-A0A8D2PB38-F1
#
_entry.id   AF-A0A8D2PB38-F1
#
_cell.length_a   1.000
_cell.length_b   1.000
_cell.length_c   1.000
_cell.angle_alpha   90.00
_cell.angle_beta   90.00
_cell.angle_gamma   90.00
#
_symmetry.space_group_name_H-M   'P 1'
#
loop_
_entity.id
_entity.type
_entity.pdbx_description
1 polymer ?
#
loop_
_entity_poly.entity_id
_entity_poly.type
_entity_poly.pdbx_seq_one_letter_code
_entity_poly.pdbx_strand_id
1 'polypeptide(L)'
;MEAMVNMEAEINEIKLKTEMMQLENETADITHHFYLGKKCEILQDMNRHLEAILKEKRDLRKRLIKHRCQESLPIEATFHKCIVELLTEAVTFIEKLESHLQSVRNIPQIPHMMNNMDTTLSKTEMLMIELEELTEQILKWEELQKEMYSNNVCNTADLDFGLSLT
;
A
#
# COMPACT_ATOMS: atom_id res chain seq x y z
N MET A 1 -25.77 -28.54 -106.07
CA MET A 1 -24.77 -27.63 -105.49
C MET A 1 -25.39 -26.83 -104.34
N GLU A 2 -26.59 -26.25 -104.53
CA GLU A 2 -27.33 -25.48 -103.51
C GLU A 2 -27.63 -26.25 -102.20
N ALA A 3 -28.02 -27.53 -102.29
CA ALA A 3 -28.29 -28.36 -101.10
C ALA A 3 -27.05 -28.64 -100.22
N MET A 4 -25.86 -28.75 -100.82
CA MET A 4 -24.61 -28.92 -100.06
C MET A 4 -24.24 -27.64 -99.31
N VAL A 5 -24.39 -26.48 -99.96
CA VAL A 5 -24.12 -25.17 -99.36
C VAL A 5 -25.07 -24.91 -98.19
N ASN A 6 -26.35 -25.32 -98.31
CA ASN A 6 -27.32 -25.18 -97.22
C ASN A 6 -26.99 -26.08 -96.02
N MET A 7 -26.58 -27.33 -96.25
CA MET A 7 -26.13 -28.23 -95.16
C MET A 7 -24.86 -27.71 -94.47
N GLU A 8 -23.93 -27.12 -95.22
CA GLU A 8 -22.70 -26.56 -94.66
C GLU A 8 -22.98 -25.31 -93.79
N ALA A 9 -23.95 -24.49 -94.19
CA ALA A 9 -24.42 -23.37 -93.37
C ALA A 9 -25.05 -23.86 -92.05
N GLU A 10 -25.88 -24.90 -92.10
CA GLU A 10 -26.52 -25.50 -90.91
C GLU A 10 -25.49 -26.11 -89.94
N ILE A 11 -24.46 -26.79 -90.45
CA ILE A 11 -23.36 -27.32 -89.63
C ILE A 11 -22.61 -26.19 -88.92
N ASN A 12 -22.32 -25.09 -89.63
CA ASN A 12 -21.63 -23.94 -89.05
C ASN A 12 -22.50 -23.26 -87.99
N GLU A 13 -23.80 -23.15 -88.20
CA GLU A 13 -24.74 -22.61 -87.20
C GLU A 13 -24.77 -23.46 -85.93
N ILE A 14 -24.88 -24.79 -86.06
CA ILE A 14 -24.86 -25.72 -84.93
C ILE A 14 -23.53 -25.64 -84.18
N LYS A 15 -22.41 -25.53 -84.90
CA LYS A 15 -21.08 -25.39 -84.31
C LYS A 15 -20.99 -24.11 -83.47
N LEU A 16 -21.40 -22.97 -84.03
CA LEU A 16 -21.40 -21.68 -83.31
C LEU A 16 -22.29 -21.72 -82.06
N LYS A 17 -23.47 -22.34 -82.15
CA LYS A 17 -24.37 -22.52 -81.01
C LYS A 17 -23.75 -23.39 -79.92
N THR A 18 -23.01 -24.43 -80.30
CA THR A 18 -22.29 -25.30 -79.37
C THR A 18 -21.17 -24.55 -78.67
N GLU A 19 -20.38 -23.78 -79.41
CA GLU A 19 -19.32 -22.92 -78.85
C GLU A 19 -19.89 -21.87 -77.88
N MET A 20 -21.04 -21.28 -78.22
CA MET A 20 -21.72 -20.31 -77.34
C MET A 20 -22.19 -20.95 -76.03
N MET A 21 -22.81 -22.13 -76.09
CA MET A 21 -23.24 -22.87 -74.89
C MET A 21 -22.05 -23.31 -74.02
N GLN A 22 -20.95 -23.71 -74.65
CA GLN A 22 -19.72 -24.05 -73.94
C GLN A 22 -19.14 -22.82 -73.22
N LEU A 23 -19.09 -21.68 -73.89
CA LEU A 23 -18.61 -20.42 -73.29
C LEU A 23 -19.51 -19.95 -72.15
N GLU A 24 -20.84 -20.09 -72.28
CA GLU A 24 -21.79 -19.78 -71.20
C GLU A 24 -21.55 -20.67 -69.98
N ASN A 25 -21.31 -21.96 -70.18
CA ASN A 25 -21.02 -22.89 -69.08
C ASN A 25 -19.63 -22.63 -68.45
N GLU A 26 -18.61 -22.34 -69.24
CA GLU A 26 -17.26 -22.01 -68.75
C GLU A 26 -17.23 -20.70 -67.96
N THR A 27 -18.10 -19.75 -68.28
CA THR A 27 -18.20 -18.44 -67.60
C THR A 27 -19.31 -18.37 -66.55
N ALA A 28 -20.09 -19.43 -66.38
CA ALA A 28 -21.26 -19.44 -65.48
C ALA A 28 -20.91 -19.09 -64.04
N ASP A 29 -19.70 -19.42 -63.57
CA ASP A 29 -19.30 -19.16 -62.19
C ASP A 29 -19.13 -17.66 -61.87
N ILE A 30 -19.00 -16.80 -62.89
CA ILE A 30 -18.87 -15.34 -62.78
C ILE A 30 -20.05 -14.59 -63.43
N THR A 31 -20.80 -15.21 -64.35
CA THR A 31 -21.93 -14.57 -65.05
C THR A 31 -23.29 -14.95 -64.47
N HIS A 32 -23.46 -16.19 -63.99
CA HIS A 32 -24.76 -16.64 -63.48
C HIS A 32 -25.01 -16.23 -62.03
N HIS A 33 -26.19 -15.64 -61.82
CA HIS A 33 -26.65 -15.16 -60.51
C HIS A 33 -26.62 -16.24 -59.42
N PHE A 34 -26.89 -17.51 -59.77
CA PHE A 34 -26.85 -18.62 -58.81
C PHE A 34 -25.46 -18.80 -58.17
N TYR A 35 -24.41 -18.90 -59.00
CA TYR A 35 -23.04 -19.08 -58.51
C TYR A 35 -22.51 -17.80 -57.85
N LEU A 36 -22.87 -16.64 -58.40
CA LEU A 36 -22.47 -15.34 -57.86
C LEU A 36 -23.12 -15.09 -56.49
N GLY A 37 -24.40 -15.41 -56.33
CA GLY A 37 -25.14 -15.28 -55.06
C GLY A 37 -24.48 -16.09 -53.95
N LYS A 38 -24.12 -17.35 -54.22
CA LYS A 38 -23.40 -18.21 -53.28
C LYS A 38 -22.03 -17.64 -52.90
N LYS A 39 -21.26 -17.12 -53.87
CA LYS A 39 -19.98 -16.46 -53.60
C LYS A 39 -20.17 -15.19 -52.75
N CYS A 40 -21.20 -14.40 -53.02
CA CYS A 40 -21.55 -13.20 -52.25
C CYS A 40 -21.95 -13.55 -50.81
N GLU A 41 -22.75 -14.59 -50.60
CA GLU A 41 -23.14 -15.05 -49.26
C GLU A 41 -21.93 -15.44 -48.41
N ILE A 42 -21.00 -16.21 -48.99
CA ILE A 42 -19.76 -16.61 -48.30
C ILE A 42 -18.92 -15.39 -47.92
N LEU A 43 -18.77 -14.41 -48.84
CA LEU A 43 -18.03 -13.18 -48.57
C LEU A 43 -18.72 -12.31 -47.49
N GLN A 44 -20.04 -12.24 -47.52
CA GLN A 44 -20.81 -11.52 -46.50
C GLN A 44 -20.68 -12.18 -45.14
N ASP A 45 -20.73 -13.51 -45.06
CA ASP A 45 -20.52 -14.26 -43.82
C ASP A 45 -19.12 -14.02 -43.24
N MET A 46 -18.10 -14.10 -44.10
CA MET A 46 -16.72 -13.79 -43.70
C MET A 46 -16.58 -12.35 -43.19
N ASN A 47 -17.19 -11.37 -43.85
CA ASN A 47 -17.17 -9.99 -43.39
C ASN A 47 -17.85 -9.83 -42.03
N ARG A 48 -19.00 -10.48 -41.79
CA ARG A 48 -19.67 -10.47 -40.48
C ARG A 48 -18.78 -11.05 -39.38
N HIS A 49 -18.08 -12.14 -39.66
CA HIS A 49 -17.12 -12.72 -38.73
C HIS A 49 -15.95 -11.78 -38.44
N LEU A 50 -15.38 -11.13 -39.46
CA LEU A 50 -14.31 -10.14 -39.28
C LEU A 50 -14.77 -8.93 -38.44
N GLU A 51 -15.97 -8.41 -38.69
CA GLU A 51 -16.56 -7.33 -37.90
C GLU A 51 -16.75 -7.74 -36.43
N ALA A 52 -17.21 -8.95 -36.18
CA ALA A 52 -17.35 -9.50 -34.82
C ALA A 52 -16.00 -9.59 -34.10
N ILE A 53 -14.97 -10.10 -34.78
CA ILE A 53 -13.60 -10.19 -34.23
C ILE A 53 -13.05 -8.79 -33.91
N LEU A 54 -13.25 -7.82 -34.81
CA LEU A 54 -12.80 -6.45 -34.60
C LEU A 54 -13.52 -5.78 -33.42
N LYS A 55 -14.80 -6.07 -33.22
CA LYS A 55 -15.57 -5.61 -32.07
C LYS A 55 -15.02 -6.20 -30.78
N GLU A 56 -14.83 -7.52 -30.71
CA GLU A 56 -14.31 -8.21 -29.53
C GLU A 56 -12.88 -7.74 -29.18
N LYS A 57 -12.01 -7.56 -30.18
CA LYS A 57 -10.67 -6.99 -29.99
C LYS A 57 -10.73 -5.60 -29.35
N ARG A 58 -11.66 -4.75 -29.78
CA ARG A 58 -11.84 -3.39 -29.22
C ARG A 58 -12.34 -3.45 -27.79
N ASP A 59 -13.29 -4.34 -27.50
CA ASP A 59 -13.88 -4.49 -26.17
C ASP A 59 -12.88 -5.11 -25.18
N LEU A 60 -12.08 -6.09 -25.62
CA LEU A 60 -10.98 -6.65 -24.85
C LEU A 60 -9.94 -5.57 -24.50
N ARG A 61 -9.54 -4.73 -25.48
CA ARG A 61 -8.61 -3.62 -25.22
C ARG A 61 -9.17 -2.66 -24.16
N LYS A 62 -10.46 -2.32 -24.21
CA LYS A 62 -11.12 -1.48 -23.19
C LYS A 62 -11.07 -2.14 -21.81
N ARG A 63 -11.39 -3.44 -21.72
CA ARG A 63 -11.35 -4.20 -20.46
C ARG A 63 -9.95 -4.26 -19.86
N LEU A 64 -8.93 -4.53 -20.67
CA LEU A 64 -7.53 -4.59 -20.22
C LEU A 64 -7.01 -3.23 -19.75
N ILE A 65 -7.35 -2.14 -20.43
CA ILE A 65 -7.00 -0.79 -19.99
C ILE A 65 -7.72 -0.43 -18.68
N LYS A 66 -9.02 -0.76 -18.55
CA LYS A 66 -9.80 -0.47 -17.34
C LYS A 66 -9.19 -1.10 -16.08
N HIS A 67 -8.76 -2.36 -16.14
CA HIS A 67 -8.11 -3.02 -14.99
C HIS A 67 -6.79 -2.35 -14.60
N ARG A 68 -5.97 -2.00 -15.60
CA ARG A 68 -4.65 -1.38 -15.39
C ARG A 68 -4.74 0.03 -14.80
N CYS A 69 -5.75 0.81 -15.19
CA CYS A 69 -5.97 2.17 -14.67
C CYS A 69 -6.60 2.20 -13.27
N GLN A 70 -7.18 1.11 -12.78
CA GLN A 70 -7.70 1.02 -11.41
C GLN A 70 -6.63 0.61 -10.39
N GLU A 71 -5.59 -0.10 -10.83
CA GLU A 71 -4.48 -0.55 -9.96
C GLU A 71 -3.25 0.36 -10.01
N SER A 72 -3.11 1.19 -11.04
CA SER A 72 -1.98 2.12 -11.18
C SER A 72 -2.45 3.49 -11.66
N LEU A 73 -1.86 4.57 -11.11
CA LEU A 73 -2.06 5.90 -11.65
C LEU A 73 -1.68 5.89 -13.15
N PRO A 74 -2.46 6.55 -14.02
CA PRO A 74 -2.14 6.65 -15.44
C PRO A 74 -0.94 7.59 -15.62
N ILE A 75 0.25 7.05 -15.42
CA ILE A 75 1.53 7.72 -15.59
C ILE A 75 2.21 7.09 -16.79
N GLU A 76 2.75 7.93 -17.67
CA GLU A 76 3.58 7.47 -18.77
C GLU A 76 4.85 6.77 -18.25
N ALA A 77 5.24 5.65 -18.86
CA ALA A 77 6.33 4.80 -18.37
C ALA A 77 7.66 5.56 -18.19
N THR A 78 7.88 6.62 -18.98
CA THR A 78 9.05 7.50 -18.91
C THR A 78 9.17 8.23 -17.57
N PHE A 79 8.05 8.51 -16.90
CA PHE A 79 8.02 9.25 -15.64
C PHE A 79 7.93 8.35 -14.40
N HIS A 80 7.81 7.03 -14.56
CA HIS A 80 7.63 6.10 -13.43
C HIS A 80 8.76 6.21 -12.41
N LYS A 81 10.01 6.22 -12.86
CA LYS A 81 11.18 6.33 -11.97
C LYS A 81 11.13 7.62 -11.14
N CYS A 82 10.93 8.76 -11.80
CA CYS A 82 10.89 10.07 -11.15
C CYS A 82 9.73 10.17 -10.16
N ILE A 83 8.55 9.63 -10.51
CA ILE A 83 7.39 9.67 -9.61
C ILE A 83 7.59 8.76 -8.41
N VAL A 84 8.20 7.58 -8.57
CA VAL A 84 8.52 6.71 -7.42
C VAL A 84 9.49 7.40 -6.46
N GLU A 85 10.55 8.03 -6.99
CA GLU A 85 11.51 8.79 -6.17
C GLU A 85 10.82 9.95 -5.43
N LEU A 86 10.01 10.75 -6.15
CA LEU A 86 9.25 11.86 -5.56
C LEU A 86 8.26 11.42 -4.49
N LEU A 87 7.49 10.35 -4.74
CA LEU A 87 6.53 9.82 -3.78
C LEU A 87 7.24 9.28 -2.53
N THR A 88 8.40 8.66 -2.70
CA THR A 88 9.23 8.18 -1.58
C THR A 88 9.69 9.36 -0.73
N GLU A 89 10.23 10.41 -1.36
CA GLU A 89 10.63 11.63 -0.64
C GLU A 89 9.45 12.29 0.06
N ALA A 90 8.30 12.41 -0.60
CA ALA A 90 7.10 13.01 -0.03
C ALA A 90 6.63 12.26 1.23
N VAL A 91 6.64 10.91 1.21
CA VAL A 91 6.28 10.09 2.38
C VAL A 91 7.26 10.35 3.52
N THR A 92 8.58 10.31 3.27
CA THR A 92 9.58 10.55 4.32
C THR A 92 9.50 11.97 4.88
N PHE A 93 9.13 12.95 4.06
CA PHE A 93 8.92 14.33 4.49
C PHE A 93 7.71 14.43 5.42
N ILE A 94 6.59 13.81 5.05
CA ILE A 94 5.36 13.78 5.87
C ILE A 94 5.64 13.13 7.23
N GLU A 95 6.34 12.00 7.26
CA GLU A 95 6.70 11.32 8.51
C GLU A 95 7.55 12.21 9.43
N LYS A 96 8.56 12.90 8.89
CA LYS A 96 9.39 13.84 9.66
C LYS A 96 8.59 15.04 10.15
N LEU A 97 7.72 15.58 9.31
CA LEU A 97 6.87 16.71 9.66
C LEU A 97 5.93 16.35 10.80
N GLU A 98 5.29 15.18 10.75
CA GLU A 98 4.40 14.69 11.80
C GLU A 98 5.15 14.53 13.12
N SER A 99 6.36 13.95 13.09
CA SER A 99 7.23 13.83 14.27
C SER A 99 7.54 15.20 14.90
N HIS A 100 7.91 16.19 14.07
CA HIS A 100 8.18 17.54 14.56
C HIS A 100 6.93 18.23 15.13
N LEU A 101 5.77 18.07 14.48
CA LEU A 101 4.50 18.60 14.98
C LEU A 101 4.14 17.99 16.34
N GLN A 102 4.36 16.70 16.51
CA GLN A 102 4.14 16.01 17.77
C GLN A 102 5.08 16.54 18.86
N SER A 103 6.36 16.79 18.55
CA SER A 103 7.28 17.44 19.49
C SER A 103 6.79 18.83 19.90
N VAL A 104 6.39 19.67 18.93
CA VAL A 104 5.87 21.03 19.20
C VAL A 104 4.61 20.98 20.06
N ARG A 105 3.71 20.02 19.82
CA ARG A 105 2.48 19.84 20.60
C ARG A 105 2.75 19.44 22.05
N ASN A 106 3.88 18.80 22.34
CA ASN A 106 4.26 18.40 23.70
C ASN A 106 4.91 19.54 24.50
N ILE A 107 5.47 20.58 23.84
CA ILE A 107 6.17 21.69 24.52
C ILE A 107 5.30 22.37 25.60
N PRO A 108 4.01 22.69 25.38
CA PRO A 108 3.19 23.31 26.41
C PRO A 108 2.96 22.46 27.66
N GLN A 109 3.20 21.15 27.61
CA GLN A 109 3.07 20.26 28.77
C GLN A 109 4.33 20.27 29.66
N ILE A 110 5.48 20.70 29.12
CA ILE A 110 6.76 20.71 29.85
C ILE A 110 6.70 21.57 31.12
N PRO A 111 6.18 22.82 31.11
CA PRO A 111 6.11 23.62 32.33
C PRO A 111 5.24 22.99 33.43
N HIS A 112 4.12 22.34 33.04
CA HIS A 112 3.27 21.63 33.99
C HIS A 112 3.99 20.43 34.61
N MET A 113 4.72 19.65 33.80
CA MET A 113 5.56 18.55 34.32
C MET A 113 6.66 19.07 35.26
N MET A 114 7.30 20.19 34.90
CA MET A 114 8.34 20.82 35.72
C MET A 114 7.79 21.28 37.07
N ASN A 115 6.66 21.97 37.11
CA ASN A 115 6.02 22.39 38.36
C ASN A 115 5.69 21.20 39.29
N ASN A 116 5.25 20.07 38.72
CA ASN A 116 4.98 18.86 39.49
C ASN A 116 6.26 18.26 40.07
N MET A 117 7.36 18.28 39.30
CA MET A 117 8.68 17.86 39.79
C MET A 117 9.18 18.78 40.89
N ASP A 118 9.09 20.10 40.72
CA ASP A 118 9.49 21.08 41.75
C ASP A 118 8.69 20.87 43.05
N THR A 119 7.38 20.66 42.94
CA THR A 119 6.52 20.38 44.10
C THR A 119 6.94 19.07 44.79
N THR A 120 7.32 18.06 44.02
CA THR A 120 7.78 16.77 44.57
C THR A 120 9.13 16.92 45.25
N LEU A 121 10.05 17.68 44.63
CA LEU A 121 11.36 17.99 45.18
C LEU A 121 11.25 18.72 46.52
N SER A 122 10.43 19.78 46.60
CA SER A 122 10.23 20.52 47.85
C SER A 122 9.65 19.64 48.97
N LYS A 123 8.76 18.70 48.65
CA LYS A 123 8.26 17.72 49.63
C LYS A 123 9.35 16.77 50.10
N THR A 124 10.21 16.31 49.19
CA THR A 124 11.35 15.45 49.54
C THR A 124 12.36 16.19 50.41
N GLU A 125 12.65 17.46 50.12
CA GLU A 125 13.52 18.31 50.94
C GLU A 125 12.95 18.49 52.35
N MET A 126 11.64 18.75 52.49
CA MET A 126 10.99 18.83 53.79
C MET A 126 11.13 17.53 54.61
N LEU A 127 10.87 16.38 53.98
CA LEU A 127 11.04 15.08 54.63
C LEU A 127 12.50 14.80 55.03
N MET A 128 13.47 15.30 54.26
CA MET A 128 14.89 15.18 54.57
C MET A 128 15.25 15.96 55.84
N ILE A 129 14.70 17.17 56.00
CA ILE A 129 14.88 17.99 57.21
C ILE A 129 14.25 17.29 58.43
N GLU A 130 13.03 16.77 58.30
CA GLU A 130 12.37 16.03 59.38
C GLU A 130 13.16 14.78 59.80
N LEU A 131 13.75 14.07 58.83
CA LEU A 131 14.62 12.92 59.09
C LEU A 131 15.90 13.33 59.83
N GLU A 132 16.51 14.45 59.44
CA GLU A 132 17.72 14.98 60.09
C GLU A 132 17.43 15.37 61.54
N GLU A 133 16.32 16.06 61.79
CA GLU A 133 15.86 16.40 63.14
C GLU A 133 15.61 15.15 63.99
N LEU A 134 14.89 14.16 63.45
CA LEU A 134 14.63 12.90 64.16
C LEU A 134 15.93 12.17 64.50
N THR A 135 16.90 12.18 63.59
CA THR A 135 18.22 11.57 63.80
C THR A 135 18.97 12.29 64.93
N GLU A 136 18.93 13.62 64.97
CA GLU A 136 19.54 14.39 66.07
C GLU A 136 18.86 14.11 67.42
N GLN A 137 17.53 13.98 67.43
CA GLN A 137 16.79 13.60 68.63
C GLN A 137 17.20 12.21 69.13
N ILE A 138 17.35 11.23 68.25
CA ILE A 138 17.80 9.87 68.60
C ILE A 138 19.20 9.90 69.21
N LEU A 139 20.14 10.65 68.61
CA LEU A 139 21.51 10.78 69.14
C LEU A 139 21.53 11.39 70.55
N LYS A 140 20.75 12.46 70.79
CA LYS A 140 20.60 13.06 72.13
C LYS A 140 20.04 12.06 73.14
N TRP A 141 19.05 11.26 72.73
CA TRP A 141 18.48 10.20 73.56
C TRP A 141 19.51 9.11 73.91
N GLU A 142 20.35 8.68 72.95
CA GLU A 142 21.42 7.71 73.22
C GLU A 142 22.48 8.25 74.18
N GLU A 143 22.86 9.52 74.06
CA GLU A 143 23.80 10.17 74.99
C GLU A 143 23.24 10.24 76.41
N LEU A 144 21.99 10.67 76.57
CA LEU A 144 21.30 10.67 77.87
C LEU A 144 21.25 9.29 78.51
N GLN A 145 20.96 8.25 77.71
CA GLN A 145 21.00 6.88 78.21
C GLN A 145 22.40 6.48 78.68
N LYS A 146 23.45 6.72 77.86
CA LYS A 146 24.84 6.41 78.23
C LYS A 146 25.26 7.12 79.52
N GLU A 147 24.87 8.38 79.70
CA GLU A 147 25.17 9.16 80.89
C GLU A 147 24.47 8.60 82.14
N MET A 148 23.19 8.24 82.04
CA MET A 148 22.45 7.60 83.14
C MET A 148 23.04 6.23 83.53
N TYR A 149 23.47 5.42 82.56
CA TYR A 149 24.14 4.16 82.84
C TYR A 149 25.52 4.37 83.47
N SER A 150 26.31 5.34 83.01
CA SER A 150 27.61 5.68 83.61
C SER A 150 27.46 6.19 85.05
N ASN A 151 26.47 7.04 85.32
CA ASN A 151 26.19 7.57 86.66
C ASN A 151 25.70 6.48 87.62
N ASN A 152 24.90 5.52 87.15
CA ASN A 152 24.50 4.36 87.97
C ASN A 152 25.65 3.38 88.27
N VAL A 153 26.63 3.25 87.37
CA VAL A 153 27.84 2.44 87.61
C VAL A 153 28.79 3.14 88.60
N CYS A 154 28.92 4.47 88.56
CA CYS A 154 29.66 5.21 89.60
C CYS A 154 28.99 5.14 90.98
N ASN A 155 27.66 5.26 91.05
CA ASN A 155 26.93 5.18 92.32
C ASN A 155 26.98 3.78 92.97
N THR A 156 27.21 2.72 92.20
CA THR A 156 27.40 1.35 92.74
C THR A 156 28.84 1.06 93.14
N ALA A 157 29.83 1.73 92.54
CA ALA A 157 31.24 1.65 92.97
C ALA A 157 31.50 2.38 94.29
N ASP A 158 30.75 3.45 94.60
CA ASP A 158 30.84 4.18 95.89
C ASP A 158 30.02 3.54 97.03
N LEU A 159 29.32 2.43 96.77
CA LEU A 159 28.54 1.69 97.78
C LEU A 159 29.21 0.39 98.25
N ASP A 160 30.45 0.10 97.84
CA ASP A 160 31.29 -0.88 98.53
C ASP A 160 31.90 -0.24 99.79
N PHE A 161 31.01 0.06 100.76
CA PHE A 161 31.41 0.39 102.12
C PHE A 161 32.10 -0.83 102.71
N GLY A 162 33.42 -0.77 102.73
CA GLY A 162 34.24 -1.65 103.56
C GLY A 162 33.74 -1.63 105.00
N LEU A 163 33.07 -2.71 105.40
CA LEU A 163 32.93 -3.09 106.80
C LEU A 163 34.02 -4.11 107.13
N SER A 164 35.19 -3.60 107.46
CA SER A 164 36.01 -4.21 108.51
C SER A 164 35.36 -3.90 109.85
N LEU A 165 35.14 -4.90 110.71
CA LEU A 165 36.09 -5.30 111.75
C LEU A 165 35.42 -6.31 112.71
N THR A 166 36.27 -7.18 113.28
CA THR A 166 36.11 -8.08 114.44
C THR A 166 35.34 -9.38 114.28
#